data_AF-A0A3L7P205-F1
#
_entry.id   AF-A0A3L7P205-F1
#
_cell.length_a   1.000
_cell.length_b   1.000
_cell.length_c   1.000
_cell.angle_alpha   90.00
_cell.angle_beta   90.00
_cell.angle_gamma   90.00
#
_symmetry.space_group_name_H-M   'P 1'
#
loop_
_entity.id
_entity.type
_entity.pdbx_description
1 polymer ?
#
loop_
_entity_poly.entity_id
_entity_poly.type
_entity_poly.pdbx_seq_one_letter_code
_entity_poly.pdbx_strand_id
1 'polypeptide(L)'
;MELIAQQAGRRFWLLRLGSPYQTLIPKLGSTYVAVVLACDPSIAPEQQAFISTQLVETDCRYMIAWGIDATNWDTSVDYAFIASDPNYDPPDERFLMTTWHDNESISELVWFACNGTNFGLHEFRDYMFILIGEDTAIESELLTSLRDVMSG
;
A
#
# COMPACT_ATOMS: atom_id res chain seq x y z
N MET A 1 -12.23 1.29 -6.52
CA MET A 1 -11.17 2.30 -6.33
C MET A 1 -11.77 3.68 -6.52
N GLU A 2 -11.37 4.62 -5.68
CA GLU A 2 -11.86 5.99 -5.65
C GLU A 2 -10.68 6.97 -5.53
N LEU A 3 -10.70 8.10 -6.24
CA LEU A 3 -9.75 9.19 -6.03
C LEU A 3 -10.25 10.01 -4.83
N ILE A 4 -9.54 9.94 -3.71
CA ILE A 4 -9.97 10.58 -2.45
C ILE A 4 -9.32 11.95 -2.25
N ALA A 5 -8.19 12.21 -2.89
CA ALA A 5 -7.57 13.53 -2.89
C ALA A 5 -6.58 13.77 -4.03
N GLN A 6 -6.29 15.04 -4.31
CA GLN A 6 -5.28 15.47 -5.26
C GLN A 6 -4.66 16.81 -4.85
N GLN A 7 -3.33 16.88 -4.74
CA GLN A 7 -2.62 18.10 -4.37
C GLN A 7 -1.19 18.13 -4.94
N ALA A 8 -0.77 19.27 -5.49
CA ALA A 8 0.59 19.49 -5.99
C ALA A 8 1.07 18.41 -6.98
N GLY A 9 0.16 17.86 -7.80
CA GLY A 9 0.47 16.78 -8.74
C GLY A 9 0.51 15.37 -8.15
N ARG A 10 0.31 15.22 -6.83
CA ARG A 10 0.09 13.92 -6.16
C ARG A 10 -1.40 13.55 -6.20
N ARG A 11 -1.69 12.26 -6.39
CA ARG A 11 -3.02 11.66 -6.41
C ARG A 11 -3.09 10.58 -5.34
N PHE A 12 -4.16 10.60 -4.56
CA PHE A 12 -4.39 9.67 -3.46
C PHE A 12 -5.66 8.87 -3.75
N TRP A 13 -5.49 7.55 -3.84
CA TRP A 13 -6.52 6.61 -4.20
C TRP A 13 -6.89 5.75 -3.00
N LEU A 14 -8.17 5.39 -2.87
CA LEU A 14 -8.65 4.41 -1.91
C LEU A 14 -9.22 3.19 -2.65
N LEU A 15 -8.68 2.03 -2.34
CA LEU A 15 -9.17 0.72 -2.76
C LEU A 15 -9.68 -0.02 -1.53
N ARG A 16 -10.93 -0.48 -1.58
CA ARG A 16 -11.55 -1.27 -0.52
C ARG A 16 -11.58 -2.72 -1.00
N LEU A 17 -11.00 -3.62 -0.22
CA LEU A 17 -10.97 -5.05 -0.48
C LEU A 17 -11.76 -5.73 0.64
N GLY A 18 -12.85 -6.39 0.28
CA GLY A 18 -13.62 -7.23 1.19
C GLY A 18 -13.53 -8.70 0.76
N SER A 19 -13.91 -9.61 1.66
CA SER A 19 -14.05 -11.04 1.35
C SER A 19 -14.93 -11.24 0.10
N PRO A 20 -14.52 -12.09 -0.87
CA PRO A 20 -13.46 -13.12 -0.79
C PRO A 20 -12.06 -12.64 -1.22
N TYR A 21 -11.78 -11.34 -1.21
CA TYR A 21 -10.45 -10.76 -1.52
C TYR A 21 -9.96 -11.05 -2.94
N GLN A 22 -10.88 -11.14 -3.90
CA GLN A 22 -10.59 -11.43 -5.31
C GLN A 22 -10.56 -10.17 -6.21
N THR A 23 -10.80 -8.99 -5.64
CA THR A 23 -10.77 -7.73 -6.39
C THR A 23 -9.34 -7.45 -6.84
N LEU A 24 -9.17 -7.28 -8.16
CA LEU A 24 -7.87 -6.96 -8.75
C LEU A 24 -7.41 -5.56 -8.37
N ILE A 25 -6.10 -5.40 -8.15
CA ILE A 25 -5.48 -4.10 -7.96
C ILE A 25 -5.35 -3.44 -9.34
N PRO A 26 -5.92 -2.24 -9.55
CA PRO A 26 -5.86 -1.57 -10.83
C PRO A 26 -4.48 -0.96 -11.07
N LYS A 27 -3.99 -1.04 -12.32
CA LYS A 27 -2.78 -0.32 -12.75
C LYS A 27 -3.05 1.18 -12.80
N LEU A 28 -2.18 1.98 -12.17
CA LEU A 28 -2.26 3.45 -12.20
C LEU A 28 -1.56 4.09 -13.41
N GLY A 29 -0.76 3.31 -14.15
CA GLY A 29 0.03 3.76 -15.30
C GLY A 29 1.35 4.45 -14.93
N SER A 30 1.70 4.44 -13.65
CA SER A 30 2.90 5.02 -13.04
C SER A 30 3.31 4.16 -11.85
N THR A 31 4.58 4.25 -11.43
CA THR A 31 5.00 3.68 -10.15
C THR A 31 4.33 4.41 -9.00
N TYR A 32 3.94 3.66 -7.97
CA TYR A 32 3.16 4.21 -6.86
C TYR A 32 3.57 3.64 -5.50
N VAL A 33 3.11 4.32 -4.46
CA VAL A 33 3.19 3.88 -3.06
C VAL A 33 1.89 3.17 -2.70
N ALA A 34 1.97 1.95 -2.18
CA ALA A 34 0.84 1.24 -1.59
C ALA A 34 0.88 1.37 -0.07
N VAL A 35 -0.26 1.72 0.54
CA VAL A 35 -0.46 1.69 1.99
C VAL A 35 -1.52 0.63 2.28
N VAL A 36 -1.11 -0.53 2.78
CA VAL A 36 -1.98 -1.65 3.12
C VAL A 36 -2.45 -1.51 4.56
N LEU A 37 -3.74 -1.30 4.74
CA LEU A 37 -4.43 -1.25 6.03
C LEU A 37 -5.13 -2.59 6.25
N ALA A 38 -4.45 -3.51 6.93
CA ALA A 38 -4.92 -4.85 7.21
C ALA A 38 -5.84 -4.87 8.45
N CYS A 39 -7.15 -4.79 8.24
CA CYS A 39 -8.13 -4.68 9.34
C CYS A 39 -8.99 -5.95 9.53
N ASP A 40 -8.91 -6.93 8.62
CA ASP A 40 -9.63 -8.20 8.75
C ASP A 40 -8.69 -9.35 9.15
N PRO A 41 -8.85 -9.95 10.36
CA PRO A 41 -8.04 -11.09 10.80
C PRO A 41 -8.37 -12.40 10.07
N SER A 42 -9.43 -12.44 9.27
CA SER A 42 -9.86 -13.63 8.53
C SER A 42 -9.21 -13.78 7.16
N ILE A 43 -8.38 -12.82 6.74
CA ILE A 43 -7.66 -12.93 5.47
C ILE A 43 -6.72 -14.14 5.49
N ALA A 44 -6.91 -15.03 4.52
CA ALA A 44 -6.10 -16.23 4.40
C ALA A 44 -4.72 -15.91 3.81
N PRO A 45 -3.66 -16.68 4.15
CA PRO A 45 -2.32 -16.50 3.58
C PRO A 45 -2.29 -16.47 2.05
N GLU A 46 -3.13 -17.27 1.37
CA GLU A 46 -3.21 -17.30 -0.09
C GLU A 46 -3.80 -16.01 -0.66
N GLN A 47 -4.73 -15.37 0.05
CA GLN A 47 -5.30 -14.08 -0.35
C GLN A 47 -4.31 -12.94 -0.13
N GLN A 48 -3.60 -12.96 0.99
CA GLN A 48 -2.49 -12.04 1.25
C GLN A 48 -1.43 -12.16 0.14
N ALA A 49 -0.99 -13.39 -0.18
CA ALA A 49 0.00 -13.64 -1.24
C ALA A 49 -0.51 -13.20 -2.63
N PHE A 50 -1.79 -13.41 -2.92
CA PHE A 50 -2.42 -12.92 -4.15
C PHE A 50 -2.37 -11.39 -4.26
N ILE A 51 -2.74 -10.67 -3.20
CA ILE A 51 -2.68 -9.20 -3.14
C ILE A 51 -1.22 -8.72 -3.28
N SER A 52 -0.28 -9.35 -2.57
CA SER A 52 1.15 -9.03 -2.64
C SER A 52 1.71 -9.20 -4.05
N THR A 53 1.32 -10.26 -4.76
CA THR A 53 1.68 -10.50 -6.16
C THR A 53 1.13 -9.37 -7.05
N GLN A 54 -0.13 -9.00 -6.87
CA GLN A 54 -0.78 -7.92 -7.62
C GLN A 54 -0.07 -6.57 -7.40
N LEU A 55 0.40 -6.25 -6.19
CA LEU A 55 1.17 -5.03 -5.92
C LEU A 55 2.43 -4.97 -6.78
N VAL A 56 3.19 -6.06 -6.85
CA VAL A 56 4.41 -6.15 -7.67
C VAL A 56 4.08 -6.01 -9.16
N GLU A 57 3.03 -6.71 -9.63
CA GLU A 57 2.60 -6.73 -11.03
C GLU A 57 2.01 -5.39 -11.53
N THR A 58 1.54 -4.54 -10.61
CA THR A 58 0.91 -3.25 -10.92
C THR A 58 1.85 -2.06 -10.78
N ASP A 59 3.14 -2.31 -10.58
CA ASP A 59 4.21 -1.33 -10.43
C ASP A 59 4.22 -0.56 -9.09
N CYS A 60 3.81 -1.23 -8.00
CA CYS A 60 4.15 -0.75 -6.65
C CYS A 60 5.67 -0.73 -6.48
N ARG A 61 6.22 0.34 -5.90
CA ARG A 61 7.67 0.45 -5.56
C ARG A 61 7.92 0.82 -4.12
N TYR A 62 6.86 1.11 -3.37
CA TYR A 62 6.94 1.25 -1.92
C TYR A 62 5.66 0.66 -1.34
N MET A 63 5.77 -0.36 -0.49
CA MET A 63 4.65 -0.88 0.27
C MET A 63 4.82 -0.57 1.76
N ILE A 64 3.79 0.04 2.35
CA ILE A 64 3.69 0.30 3.79
C ILE A 64 2.56 -0.56 4.35
N ALA A 65 2.83 -1.33 5.39
CA ALA A 65 1.82 -2.13 6.07
C ALA A 65 1.41 -1.52 7.42
N TRP A 66 0.12 -1.58 7.74
CA TRP A 66 -0.44 -1.17 9.03
C TRP A 66 -1.59 -2.11 9.41
N GLY A 67 -1.81 -2.29 10.72
CA GLY A 67 -2.92 -3.07 11.25
C GLY A 67 -2.51 -4.48 11.68
N ILE A 68 -3.46 -5.41 11.58
CA ILE A 68 -3.32 -6.78 12.05
C ILE A 68 -2.18 -7.47 11.29
N ASP A 69 -1.22 -7.98 12.05
CA ASP A 69 -0.06 -8.70 11.54
C ASP A 69 0.64 -7.96 10.39
N ALA A 70 0.82 -6.63 10.52
CA ALA A 70 1.42 -5.80 9.47
C ALA A 70 2.81 -6.29 9.04
N THR A 71 3.59 -6.88 9.95
CA THR A 71 4.90 -7.52 9.72
C THR A 71 4.85 -8.80 8.89
N ASN A 72 3.66 -9.31 8.55
CA ASN A 72 3.54 -10.41 7.60
C ASN A 72 3.44 -9.88 6.16
N TRP A 73 3.03 -8.62 5.97
CA TRP A 73 2.80 -8.05 4.64
C TRP A 73 4.09 -7.67 3.92
N ASP A 74 5.06 -7.07 4.60
CA ASP A 74 6.40 -6.82 4.07
C ASP A 74 7.05 -8.13 3.61
N THR A 75 7.03 -9.15 4.46
CA THR A 75 7.52 -10.49 4.12
C THR A 75 6.80 -11.06 2.89
N SER A 76 5.47 -10.98 2.84
CA SER A 76 4.67 -11.48 1.72
C SER A 76 4.99 -10.77 0.39
N VAL A 77 5.18 -9.45 0.44
CA VAL A 77 5.52 -8.64 -0.73
C VAL A 77 6.95 -8.87 -1.18
N ASP A 78 7.90 -9.03 -0.26
CA ASP A 78 9.29 -9.37 -0.59
C ASP A 78 9.37 -10.72 -1.31
N TYR A 79 8.65 -11.75 -0.83
CA TYR A 79 8.56 -13.02 -1.53
C TYR A 79 7.96 -12.88 -2.93
N ALA A 80 6.89 -12.09 -3.08
CA ALA A 80 6.27 -11.84 -4.37
C ALA A 80 7.23 -11.08 -5.32
N PHE A 81 8.02 -10.14 -4.80
CA PHE A 81 8.98 -9.38 -5.57
C PHE A 81 10.11 -10.26 -6.10
N ILE A 82 10.73 -11.07 -5.23
CA ILE A 82 11.79 -12.00 -5.62
C ILE A 82 11.24 -13.03 -6.62
N ALA A 83 10.05 -13.58 -6.39
CA ALA A 83 9.42 -14.55 -7.30
C ALA A 83 8.98 -13.95 -8.65
N SER A 84 8.99 -12.62 -8.80
CA SER A 84 8.65 -11.95 -10.06
C SER A 84 9.75 -12.08 -11.13
N ASP A 85 10.95 -12.50 -10.74
CA ASP A 85 12.03 -12.89 -11.66
C ASP A 85 12.27 -14.41 -11.62
N PRO A 86 12.33 -15.11 -12.76
CA PRO A 86 12.58 -16.55 -12.80
C PRO A 86 13.89 -17.01 -12.15
N ASN A 87 14.88 -16.12 -12.03
CA ASN A 87 16.16 -16.39 -11.39
C ASN A 87 16.21 -15.88 -9.93
N TYR A 88 15.10 -15.35 -9.40
CA TYR A 88 15.04 -14.74 -8.07
C TYR A 88 15.97 -13.54 -7.90
N ASP A 89 16.28 -12.84 -9.00
CA ASP A 89 17.21 -11.70 -9.06
C ASP A 89 16.58 -10.53 -9.85
N PRO A 90 15.50 -9.91 -9.33
CA PRO A 90 14.85 -8.79 -10.00
C PRO A 90 15.80 -7.58 -10.08
N PRO A 91 15.75 -6.80 -11.17
CA PRO A 91 16.67 -5.70 -11.38
C PRO A 91 16.45 -4.56 -10.36
N ASP A 92 17.54 -3.89 -9.98
CA ASP A 92 17.55 -2.79 -9.00
C ASP A 92 16.59 -1.65 -9.38
N GLU A 93 16.36 -1.38 -10.67
CA GLU A 93 15.41 -0.35 -11.12
C GLU A 93 13.94 -0.69 -10.79
N ARG A 94 13.66 -1.95 -10.47
CA ARG A 94 12.35 -2.43 -10.02
C ARG A 94 12.29 -2.60 -8.50
N PHE A 95 13.34 -2.23 -7.77
CA PHE A 95 13.42 -2.41 -6.32
C PHE A 95 12.17 -1.87 -5.63
N LEU A 96 11.59 -2.70 -4.77
CA LEU A 96 10.38 -2.41 -4.02
C LEU A 96 10.80 -2.29 -2.56
N MET A 97 10.58 -1.11 -1.96
CA MET A 97 10.82 -0.91 -0.53
C MET A 97 9.60 -1.30 0.29
N THR A 98 9.80 -2.09 1.34
CA THR A 98 8.75 -2.49 2.27
C THR A 98 9.01 -1.92 3.67
N THR A 99 7.95 -1.62 4.40
CA THR A 99 8.01 -1.22 5.82
C THR A 99 6.67 -1.51 6.49
N TRP A 100 6.64 -1.57 7.81
CA TRP A 100 5.42 -1.71 8.60
C TRP A 100 5.38 -0.66 9.72
N HIS A 101 4.17 -0.27 10.13
CA HIS A 101 3.89 0.76 11.13
C HIS A 101 2.86 0.25 12.15
N ASP A 102 3.04 -0.99 12.63
CA ASP A 102 2.09 -1.71 13.51
C ASP A 102 1.81 -1.03 14.86
N ASN A 103 2.70 -0.15 15.31
CA ASN A 103 2.61 0.55 16.59
C ASN A 103 2.32 2.06 16.46
N GLU A 104 2.06 2.56 15.26
CA GLU A 104 1.82 3.97 15.00
C GLU A 104 0.33 4.27 14.77
N SER A 105 -0.08 5.52 15.01
CA SER A 105 -1.43 5.97 14.67
C SER A 105 -1.63 6.08 13.15
N ILE A 106 -2.88 6.09 12.68
CA ILE A 106 -3.18 6.32 11.26
C ILE A 106 -2.67 7.69 10.80
N SER A 107 -2.67 8.70 11.67
CA SER A 107 -2.12 10.02 11.34
C SER A 107 -0.61 10.00 11.09
N GLU A 108 0.16 9.27 11.91
CA GLU A 108 1.60 9.07 11.72
C GLU A 108 1.88 8.26 10.45
N LEU A 109 1.12 7.19 10.22
CA LEU A 109 1.18 6.39 8.99
C LEU A 109 0.97 7.25 7.75
N VAL A 110 -0.10 8.06 7.73
CA VAL A 110 -0.43 8.91 6.58
C VAL A 110 0.63 10.00 6.38
N TRP A 111 1.13 10.58 7.47
CA TRP A 111 2.22 11.54 7.39
C TRP A 111 3.48 10.89 6.80
N PHE A 112 3.85 9.69 7.25
CA PHE A 112 4.99 8.95 6.74
C PHE A 112 4.80 8.61 5.26
N ALA A 113 3.63 8.07 4.87
CA ALA A 113 3.34 7.76 3.48
C ALA A 113 3.54 8.98 2.57
N CYS A 114 3.13 10.17 3.02
CA CYS A 114 3.22 11.40 2.24
C CYS A 114 4.62 12.03 2.21
N ASN A 115 5.46 11.80 3.21
CA ASN A 115 6.70 12.56 3.42
C ASN A 115 7.98 11.69 3.48
N GLY A 116 7.86 10.39 3.73
CA GLY A 116 8.97 9.46 3.97
C GLY A 116 9.20 8.43 2.87
N THR A 117 8.43 8.48 1.77
CA THR A 117 8.41 7.38 0.78
C THR A 117 9.24 7.60 -0.48
N ASN A 118 9.83 8.78 -0.67
CA ASN A 118 10.73 8.98 -1.80
C ASN A 118 12.10 8.35 -1.49
N PHE A 119 12.62 7.53 -2.40
CA PHE A 119 13.93 6.89 -2.27
C PHE A 119 14.60 6.71 -3.62
N GLY A 120 15.93 6.71 -3.64
CA GLY A 120 16.71 6.53 -4.87
C GLY A 120 16.33 7.54 -5.95
N LEU A 121 15.86 7.03 -7.10
CA LEU A 121 15.37 7.84 -8.22
C LEU A 121 13.83 7.97 -8.26
N HIS A 122 13.13 7.45 -7.24
CA HIS A 122 11.67 7.46 -7.22
C HIS A 122 11.12 8.70 -6.50
N GLU A 123 10.44 9.55 -7.27
CA GLU A 123 9.55 10.60 -6.80
C GLU A 123 8.10 10.20 -7.09
N PHE A 124 7.37 9.77 -6.06
CA PHE A 124 6.02 9.25 -6.24
C PHE A 124 4.98 10.36 -6.39
N ARG A 125 4.08 10.17 -7.35
CA ARG A 125 2.88 11.01 -7.55
C ARG A 125 1.59 10.28 -7.29
N ASP A 126 1.66 8.97 -7.10
CA ASP A 126 0.50 8.12 -6.90
C ASP A 126 0.66 7.35 -5.60
N TYR A 127 -0.38 7.43 -4.79
CA TYR A 127 -0.48 6.79 -3.49
C TYR A 127 -1.81 6.04 -3.46
N MET A 128 -1.77 4.75 -3.19
CA MET A 128 -2.95 3.90 -3.10
C MET A 128 -3.07 3.36 -1.67
N PHE A 129 -4.07 3.84 -0.94
CA PHE A 129 -4.51 3.24 0.31
C PHE A 129 -5.40 2.04 0.01
N ILE A 130 -5.07 0.89 0.57
CA ILE A 130 -5.77 -0.37 0.37
C ILE A 130 -6.32 -0.79 1.73
N LEU A 131 -7.63 -0.61 1.92
CA LEU A 131 -8.34 -1.04 3.12
C LEU A 131 -8.79 -2.48 2.94
N ILE A 132 -8.28 -3.38 3.78
CA ILE A 132 -8.61 -4.80 3.79
C ILE A 132 -9.58 -5.06 4.94
N GLY A 133 -10.79 -5.48 4.59
CA GLY A 133 -11.91 -5.58 5.51
C GLY A 133 -12.84 -4.37 5.41
N GLU A 134 -13.84 -4.36 6.30
CA GLU A 134 -14.86 -3.32 6.38
C GLU A 134 -14.75 -2.58 7.72
N ASP A 135 -13.70 -1.76 7.89
CA ASP A 135 -13.53 -0.92 9.08
C ASP A 135 -13.79 0.57 8.76
N THR A 136 -15.03 0.99 9.01
CA THR A 136 -15.48 2.37 8.76
C THR A 136 -14.82 3.41 9.68
N ALA A 137 -14.33 3.00 10.86
CA ALA A 137 -13.64 3.89 11.77
C ALA A 137 -12.23 4.20 11.24
N ILE A 138 -11.50 3.16 10.84
CA ILE A 138 -10.18 3.30 10.20
C ILE A 138 -10.29 4.10 8.90
N GLU A 139 -11.30 3.83 8.07
CA GLU A 139 -11.53 4.61 6.85
C GLU A 139 -11.75 6.11 7.17
N SER A 140 -12.58 6.42 8.18
CA SER A 140 -12.87 7.79 8.57
C SER A 140 -11.63 8.51 9.12
N GLU A 141 -10.81 7.82 9.91
CA GLU A 141 -9.56 8.33 10.45
C GLU A 141 -8.52 8.58 9.36
N LEU A 142 -8.40 7.65 8.40
CA LEU A 142 -7.55 7.79 7.21
C LEU A 142 -7.93 9.05 6.42
N LEU A 143 -9.22 9.20 6.09
CA LEU A 143 -9.69 10.32 5.29
C LEU A 143 -9.51 11.66 6.02
N THR A 144 -9.57 11.67 7.35
CA THR A 144 -9.33 12.86 8.17
C THR A 144 -7.85 13.19 8.21
N SER A 145 -7.01 12.21 8.52
CA SER A 145 -5.54 12.36 8.56
C SER A 145 -4.97 12.83 7.22
N LEU A 146 -5.48 12.31 6.10
CA LEU A 146 -5.06 12.74 4.78
C LEU A 146 -5.42 14.21 4.53
N ARG A 147 -6.64 14.63 4.91
CA ARG A 147 -7.07 16.04 4.82
C ARG A 147 -6.16 16.96 5.62
N ASP A 148 -5.78 16.55 6.83
CA ASP A 148 -4.91 17.35 7.70
C ASP A 148 -3.51 17.50 7.09
N VAL A 149 -2.90 16.41 6.62
CA VAL A 149 -1.59 16.42 5.95
C VAL A 149 -1.59 17.29 4.69
N MET A 150 -2.71 17.36 3.97
CA MET A 150 -2.83 18.23 2.78
C MET A 150 -3.11 19.70 3.13
N SER A 151 -3.56 20.00 4.33
CA SER A 151 -3.88 21.37 4.75
C SER A 151 -2.68 22.13 5.33
N GLY A 152 -1.65 21.41 5.76
CA GLY A 152 -0.36 21.97 6.20
C GLY A 152 0.58 22.28 5.05
#